data_AF-A0A821BXF2-F1
#
_entry.id   AF-A0A821BXF2-F1
#
_cell.length_a   1.000
_cell.length_b   1.000
_cell.length_c   1.000
_cell.angle_alpha   90.00
_cell.angle_beta   90.00
_cell.angle_gamma   90.00
#
_symmetry.space_group_name_H-M   'P 1'
#
loop_
_entity.id
_entity.type
_entity.pdbx_description
1 polymer ?
#
loop_
_entity_poly.entity_id
_entity_poly.type
_entity_poly.pdbx_seq_one_letter_code
_entity_poly.pdbx_strand_id
1 'polypeptide(L)'
;MDHRHEDQQRRQQLLTIVDRGSAEQLFTFLQAYHRRPFRNITEVMGYDAAIDDQIDFIDCVATRYNVTPLIIAAGKGSYEKTKILLVHGANPNKQCSTGDTALNLAVHRQKYRIVDLLLTYRANPNIFNKSGKTALHRAAVSYIDDNANHVRALLNAGADPALEDRNQRIALDEAALANKPVQRAYRAAIIAARLGHDRCLETLLDYGMDPNICDRTHTSPLHVAVRSLKLSTARLLVSHGADKNLINNRGETPIGIAEYLQPDQQQSFVNVLIHTPRVEASGFHVYSNGSMPANAIPYVHPLLRSHPNWTLDSEEFRSPTDNNSSVQNLLDTTSGSYWCCRQNKDAWVIFDLKHQYNISGMRIIGCDNQSTPRSGHIDVSTAFNGPWLKVKDFTCPLSQGNKNDVFFQALKTRFIRVFLSDNYGGDDIRVQGIGFYGVDMRLVDLLREHGLERSLPTLLANSINDLESLDENRDEILNSSDKYLDVNDHFLFIRLMESLRSPKLTRLEWFNPPQSTVIAGDKLQTFSAAGDEGVTDRVKLEERLEQSSQIRTVLMRDLEPIQGRSLVDFPDYVIRDPGRYKVRVVSVESPNIQTPWQDIVVAAAAAE
;
A
#
# COMPACT_ATOMS: atom_id res chain seq x y z
N MET A 1 51.40 -39.30 10.69
CA MET A 1 51.25 -38.06 9.89
C MET A 1 50.45 -38.31 8.61
N ASP A 2 50.46 -39.54 8.05
CA ASP A 2 49.76 -39.86 6.79
C ASP A 2 48.23 -39.69 6.81
N HIS A 3 47.53 -40.12 7.86
CA HIS A 3 46.06 -40.00 7.88
C HIS A 3 45.55 -38.55 7.82
N ARG A 4 46.22 -37.60 8.49
CA ARG A 4 45.85 -36.17 8.41
C ARG A 4 46.13 -35.57 7.03
N HIS A 5 47.19 -36.03 6.36
CA HIS A 5 47.54 -35.58 5.02
C HIS A 5 46.57 -36.14 3.96
N GLU A 6 46.19 -37.41 4.09
CA GLU A 6 45.15 -38.04 3.25
C GLU A 6 43.79 -37.38 3.44
N ASP A 7 43.37 -37.08 4.68
CA ASP A 7 42.09 -36.44 4.93
C ASP A 7 42.05 -35.00 4.43
N GLN A 8 43.17 -34.26 4.52
CA GLN A 8 43.29 -32.93 3.93
C GLN A 8 43.22 -32.98 2.39
N GLN A 9 43.87 -33.97 1.76
CA GLN A 9 43.74 -34.18 0.31
C GLN A 9 42.30 -34.54 -0.10
N ARG A 10 41.61 -35.38 0.67
CA ARG A 10 40.21 -35.76 0.41
C ARG A 10 39.26 -34.58 0.56
N ARG A 11 39.44 -33.73 1.57
CA ARG A 11 38.67 -32.48 1.75
C ARG A 11 38.89 -31.55 0.55
N GLN A 12 40.12 -31.40 0.07
CA GLN A 12 40.44 -30.60 -1.11
C GLN A 12 39.83 -31.17 -2.40
N GLN A 13 39.81 -32.50 -2.54
CA GLN A 13 39.17 -33.18 -3.67
C GLN A 13 37.65 -32.97 -3.66
N LEU A 14 36.99 -33.13 -2.50
CA LEU A 14 35.55 -32.86 -2.34
C LEU A 14 35.19 -31.46 -2.82
N LEU A 15 35.96 -30.47 -2.37
CA LEU A 15 35.76 -29.06 -2.74
C LEU A 15 35.98 -28.81 -4.23
N THR A 16 36.97 -29.46 -4.83
CA THR A 16 37.24 -29.35 -6.26
C THR A 16 36.11 -29.97 -7.09
N ILE A 17 35.57 -31.11 -6.66
CA ILE A 17 34.44 -31.78 -7.32
C ILE A 17 33.16 -30.92 -7.19
N VAL A 18 32.91 -30.34 -6.02
CA VAL A 18 31.77 -29.43 -5.83
C VAL A 18 31.91 -28.18 -6.68
N ASP A 19 33.11 -27.62 -6.76
CA ASP A 19 33.40 -26.41 -7.55
C ASP A 19 33.31 -26.65 -9.07
N ARG A 20 33.91 -27.74 -9.58
CA ARG A 20 34.15 -27.96 -11.02
C ARG A 20 33.68 -29.31 -11.59
N GLY A 21 33.48 -30.32 -10.76
CA GLY A 21 33.08 -31.67 -11.17
C GLY A 21 31.59 -31.83 -11.48
N SER A 22 31.14 -33.03 -11.85
CA SER A 22 29.72 -33.36 -12.05
C SER A 22 29.03 -33.78 -10.74
N ALA A 23 27.68 -33.79 -10.72
CA ALA A 23 26.93 -34.30 -9.57
C ALA A 23 27.16 -35.82 -9.38
N GLU A 24 27.34 -36.56 -10.46
CA GLU A 24 27.66 -38.00 -10.43
C GLU A 24 29.04 -38.26 -9.83
N GLN A 25 30.04 -37.45 -10.18
CA GLN A 25 31.37 -37.51 -9.56
C GLN A 25 31.29 -37.23 -8.05
N LEU A 26 30.48 -36.25 -7.64
CA LEU A 26 30.26 -35.95 -6.22
C LEU A 26 29.59 -37.10 -5.49
N PHE A 27 28.56 -37.68 -6.09
CA PHE A 27 27.83 -38.81 -5.52
C PHE A 27 28.73 -40.04 -5.35
N THR A 28 29.46 -40.43 -6.39
CA THR A 28 30.39 -41.57 -6.36
C THR A 28 31.52 -41.35 -5.35
N PHE A 29 32.06 -40.13 -5.28
CA PHE A 29 33.08 -39.78 -4.29
C PHE A 29 32.58 -39.91 -2.86
N LEU A 30 31.38 -39.42 -2.57
CA LEU A 30 30.77 -39.54 -1.23
C LEU A 30 30.36 -41.00 -0.94
N GLN A 31 29.79 -41.73 -1.89
CA GLN A 31 29.47 -43.16 -1.72
C GLN A 31 30.70 -44.02 -1.39
N ALA A 32 31.84 -43.76 -2.05
CA ALA A 32 33.09 -44.47 -1.77
C ALA A 32 33.58 -44.22 -0.33
N TYR A 33 33.27 -43.04 0.22
CA TYR A 33 33.57 -42.68 1.61
C TYR A 33 32.57 -43.30 2.61
N HIS A 34 31.30 -43.48 2.21
CA HIS A 34 30.18 -43.96 3.03
C HIS A 34 30.03 -45.50 3.13
N ARG A 35 31.12 -46.28 3.19
CA ARG A 35 31.05 -47.77 3.26
C ARG A 35 30.49 -48.37 4.58
N ARG A 36 29.53 -47.72 5.25
CA ARG A 36 28.54 -48.34 6.17
C ARG A 36 27.16 -47.71 5.95
N PRO A 37 26.09 -48.52 5.74
CA PRO A 37 24.81 -48.02 5.26
C PRO A 37 24.01 -47.32 6.38
N PHE A 38 23.34 -46.23 6.01
CA PHE A 38 22.31 -45.55 6.81
C PHE A 38 21.20 -46.55 7.21
N ARG A 39 21.03 -46.80 8.52
CA ARG A 39 19.75 -47.30 9.04
C ARG A 39 18.88 -46.10 9.40
N ASN A 40 17.59 -46.23 9.07
CA ASN A 40 16.55 -45.21 9.19
C ASN A 40 16.64 -44.35 10.45
N ILE A 41 16.41 -43.06 10.22
CA ILE A 41 16.16 -42.02 11.22
C ILE A 41 14.93 -42.44 12.03
N THR A 42 15.10 -43.11 13.17
CA THR A 42 14.13 -43.00 14.30
C THR A 42 14.59 -43.47 15.66
N GLU A 43 15.63 -44.28 15.83
CA GLU A 43 16.03 -44.70 17.19
C GLU A 43 17.55 -44.83 17.32
N VAL A 44 18.06 -44.21 18.39
CA VAL A 44 19.14 -44.67 19.28
C VAL A 44 19.93 -43.44 19.75
N MET A 45 19.66 -43.05 21.00
CA MET A 45 20.60 -42.28 21.81
C MET A 45 21.82 -43.16 22.08
N GLY A 46 22.92 -42.86 21.40
CA GLY A 46 24.24 -43.47 21.62
C GLY A 46 25.28 -42.62 20.91
N TYR A 47 26.07 -41.87 21.68
CA TYR A 47 27.15 -41.00 21.18
C TYR A 47 28.26 -41.85 20.54
N ASP A 48 28.34 -41.85 19.20
CA ASP A 48 29.36 -42.55 18.42
C ASP A 48 30.36 -41.55 17.82
N ALA A 49 31.63 -41.61 18.24
CA ALA A 49 32.69 -40.69 17.79
C ALA A 49 32.98 -40.75 16.27
N ALA A 50 32.59 -41.83 15.59
CA ALA A 50 32.73 -41.99 14.14
C ALA A 50 31.75 -41.13 13.33
N ILE A 51 30.60 -40.75 13.92
CA ILE A 51 29.64 -39.84 13.30
C ILE A 51 30.22 -38.41 13.26
N ASP A 52 30.99 -38.03 14.28
CA ASP A 52 31.56 -36.68 14.42
C ASP A 52 32.68 -36.40 13.39
N ASP A 53 33.56 -37.38 13.15
CA ASP A 53 34.61 -37.28 12.11
C ASP A 53 34.01 -37.17 10.68
N GLN A 54 32.87 -37.82 10.43
CA GLN A 54 32.19 -37.81 9.14
C GLN A 54 31.41 -36.51 8.90
N ILE A 55 30.80 -35.95 9.95
CA ILE A 55 30.15 -34.63 9.93
C ILE A 55 31.20 -33.52 9.69
N ASP A 56 32.38 -33.59 10.32
CA ASP A 56 33.45 -32.61 10.11
C ASP A 56 34.07 -32.68 8.69
N PHE A 57 34.03 -33.84 8.04
CA PHE A 57 34.49 -33.99 6.67
C PHE A 57 33.57 -33.31 5.64
N ILE A 58 32.25 -33.49 5.76
CA ILE A 58 31.30 -32.96 4.78
C ILE A 58 31.08 -31.45 4.93
N ASP A 59 31.25 -30.92 6.15
CA ASP A 59 31.23 -29.49 6.45
C ASP A 59 32.63 -28.84 6.38
N CYS A 60 33.59 -29.50 5.71
CA CYS A 60 34.95 -28.95 5.57
C CYS A 60 34.94 -27.57 4.89
N VAL A 61 35.98 -26.77 5.13
CA VAL A 61 36.01 -25.38 4.66
C VAL A 61 37.09 -25.15 3.62
N ALA A 62 36.71 -24.49 2.53
CA ALA A 62 37.47 -24.48 1.28
C ALA A 62 38.53 -23.39 1.16
N THR A 63 38.39 -22.34 1.97
CA THR A 63 39.11 -21.09 1.77
C THR A 63 39.29 -20.38 3.11
N ARG A 64 40.14 -19.34 3.11
CA ARG A 64 40.23 -18.34 4.19
C ARG A 64 38.88 -17.71 4.58
N TYR A 65 37.83 -17.90 3.78
CA TYR A 65 36.49 -17.39 3.99
C TYR A 65 35.54 -18.41 4.65
N ASN A 66 36.05 -19.53 5.17
CA ASN A 66 35.28 -20.51 5.94
C ASN A 66 34.03 -21.04 5.19
N VAL A 67 34.14 -21.22 3.86
CA VAL A 67 33.01 -21.60 3.00
C VAL A 67 32.91 -23.13 2.89
N THR A 68 31.75 -23.70 3.22
CA THR A 68 31.49 -25.15 3.14
C THR A 68 31.10 -25.60 1.72
N PRO A 69 31.26 -26.90 1.37
CA PRO A 69 30.75 -27.49 0.14
C PRO A 69 29.30 -27.11 -0.17
N LEU A 70 28.44 -27.13 0.85
CA LEU A 70 27.03 -26.81 0.71
C LEU A 70 26.80 -25.35 0.30
N ILE A 71 27.54 -24.42 0.89
CA ILE A 71 27.48 -22.99 0.56
C ILE A 71 27.95 -22.75 -0.90
N ILE A 72 28.99 -23.47 -1.35
CA ILE A 72 29.47 -23.39 -2.74
C ILE A 72 28.39 -23.91 -3.71
N ALA A 73 27.84 -25.09 -3.46
CA ALA A 73 26.81 -25.69 -4.31
C ALA A 73 25.55 -24.81 -4.39
N ALA A 74 25.08 -24.32 -3.24
CA ALA A 74 23.92 -23.44 -3.15
C ALA A 74 24.16 -22.09 -3.86
N GLY A 75 25.32 -21.45 -3.62
CA GLY A 75 25.67 -20.17 -4.24
C GLY A 75 25.86 -20.24 -5.76
N LYS A 76 26.24 -21.41 -6.30
CA LYS A 76 26.34 -21.65 -7.75
C LYS A 76 25.01 -22.02 -8.40
N GLY A 77 23.99 -22.39 -7.63
CA GLY A 77 22.71 -22.85 -8.18
C GLY A 77 22.71 -24.33 -8.60
N SER A 78 23.63 -25.15 -8.10
CA SER A 78 23.74 -26.57 -8.47
C SER A 78 22.80 -27.44 -7.63
N TYR A 79 21.52 -27.52 -8.01
CA TYR A 79 20.49 -28.25 -7.26
C TYR A 79 20.88 -29.68 -6.87
N GLU A 80 21.34 -30.49 -7.83
CA GLU A 80 21.69 -31.90 -7.57
C GLU A 80 22.86 -32.04 -6.59
N LYS A 81 23.87 -31.16 -6.69
CA LYS A 81 25.00 -31.16 -5.75
C LYS A 81 24.56 -30.75 -4.36
N THR A 82 23.69 -29.73 -4.24
CA THR A 82 23.11 -29.32 -2.97
C THR A 82 22.30 -30.47 -2.34
N LYS A 83 21.49 -31.18 -3.14
CA LYS A 83 20.70 -32.32 -2.68
C LYS A 83 21.59 -33.46 -2.17
N ILE A 84 22.62 -33.83 -2.93
CA ILE A 84 23.58 -34.88 -2.54
C ILE A 84 24.24 -34.49 -1.20
N LEU A 85 24.75 -33.27 -1.07
CA LEU A 85 25.40 -32.83 0.17
C LEU A 85 24.46 -32.87 1.38
N LEU A 86 23.21 -32.44 1.22
CA LEU A 86 22.20 -32.49 2.29
C LEU A 86 21.82 -33.93 2.67
N VAL A 87 21.63 -34.82 1.70
CA VAL A 87 21.35 -36.25 1.94
C VAL A 87 22.50 -36.92 2.71
N HIS A 88 23.73 -36.50 2.44
CA HIS A 88 24.93 -37.01 3.11
C HIS A 88 25.26 -36.29 4.43
N GLY A 89 24.38 -35.43 4.94
CA GLY A 89 24.47 -34.86 6.29
C GLY A 89 25.14 -33.49 6.41
N ALA A 90 25.34 -32.75 5.32
CA ALA A 90 25.86 -31.39 5.39
C ALA A 90 24.95 -30.46 6.22
N ASN A 91 25.54 -29.66 7.11
CA ASN A 91 24.77 -28.79 7.99
C ASN A 91 24.32 -27.50 7.25
N PRO A 92 23.02 -27.28 7.05
CA PRO A 92 22.52 -26.11 6.32
C PRO A 92 22.72 -24.78 7.07
N ASN A 93 23.03 -24.82 8.37
CA ASN A 93 23.12 -23.65 9.25
C ASN A 93 24.55 -23.16 9.47
N LYS A 94 25.57 -23.81 8.91
CA LYS A 94 26.96 -23.34 8.97
C LYS A 94 27.09 -21.99 8.25
N GLN A 95 27.78 -21.06 8.89
CA GLN A 95 28.03 -19.72 8.37
C GLN A 95 29.44 -19.60 7.79
N CYS A 96 29.58 -18.96 6.63
CA CYS A 96 30.88 -18.56 6.11
C CYS A 96 31.44 -17.33 6.85
N SER A 97 32.62 -16.86 6.46
CA SER A 97 33.29 -15.73 7.11
C SER A 97 32.53 -14.41 7.04
N THR A 98 31.52 -14.28 6.18
CA THR A 98 30.59 -13.13 6.12
C THR A 98 29.37 -13.31 7.03
N GLY A 99 29.23 -14.45 7.69
CA GLY A 99 28.04 -14.81 8.45
C GLY A 99 26.90 -15.34 7.58
N ASP A 100 27.08 -15.49 6.26
CA ASP A 100 26.02 -16.02 5.41
C ASP A 100 25.94 -17.56 5.51
N THR A 101 24.71 -18.08 5.59
CA THR A 101 24.41 -19.52 5.44
C THR A 101 24.21 -19.87 3.97
N ALA A 102 24.09 -21.17 3.68
CA ALA A 102 23.70 -21.64 2.35
C ALA A 102 22.35 -21.03 1.90
N LEU A 103 21.42 -20.85 2.84
CA LEU A 103 20.10 -20.24 2.62
C LEU A 103 20.22 -18.74 2.28
N ASN A 104 21.02 -17.97 3.04
CA ASN A 104 21.24 -16.55 2.77
C ASN A 104 21.81 -16.32 1.35
N LEU A 105 22.77 -17.13 0.93
CA LEU A 105 23.33 -17.03 -0.43
C LEU A 105 22.37 -17.52 -1.51
N ALA A 106 21.61 -18.59 -1.27
CA ALA A 106 20.62 -19.08 -2.23
C ALA A 106 19.52 -18.03 -2.48
N VAL A 107 19.06 -17.36 -1.43
CA VAL A 107 18.10 -16.24 -1.53
C VAL A 107 18.71 -15.05 -2.27
N HIS A 108 19.91 -14.60 -1.88
CA HIS A 108 20.58 -13.46 -2.52
C HIS A 108 20.90 -13.71 -4.02
N ARG A 109 21.23 -14.96 -4.38
CA ARG A 109 21.55 -15.40 -5.75
C ARG A 109 20.33 -15.94 -6.51
N GLN A 110 19.14 -15.85 -5.92
CA GLN A 110 17.84 -16.18 -6.50
C GLN A 110 17.74 -17.63 -7.01
N LYS A 111 18.10 -18.59 -6.15
CA LYS A 111 18.06 -20.02 -6.46
C LYS A 111 16.84 -20.69 -5.83
N TYR A 112 15.65 -20.41 -6.36
CA TYR A 112 14.34 -20.84 -5.83
C TYR A 112 14.28 -22.33 -5.44
N ARG A 113 14.60 -23.24 -6.37
CA ARG A 113 14.60 -24.69 -6.11
C ARG A 113 15.55 -25.10 -4.98
N ILE A 114 16.63 -24.35 -4.77
CA ILE A 114 17.60 -24.59 -3.70
C ILE A 114 17.10 -24.04 -2.37
N VAL A 115 16.37 -22.93 -2.37
CA VAL A 115 15.74 -22.39 -1.16
C VAL A 115 14.73 -23.40 -0.61
N ASP A 116 13.82 -23.91 -1.44
CA ASP A 116 12.84 -24.93 -1.01
C ASP A 116 13.53 -26.19 -0.50
N LEU A 117 14.59 -26.64 -1.18
CA LEU A 117 15.38 -27.79 -0.78
C LEU A 117 16.07 -27.56 0.58
N LEU A 118 16.71 -26.42 0.79
CA LEU A 118 17.37 -26.09 2.06
C LEU A 118 16.36 -26.01 3.21
N LEU A 119 15.19 -25.41 2.99
CA LEU A 119 14.13 -25.33 3.99
C LEU A 119 13.54 -26.71 4.31
N THR A 120 13.41 -27.59 3.31
CA THR A 120 13.00 -29.00 3.51
C THR A 120 13.96 -29.76 4.44
N TYR A 121 15.26 -29.46 4.36
CA TYR A 121 16.30 -30.02 5.22
C TYR A 121 16.54 -29.18 6.50
N ARG A 122 15.54 -28.42 6.96
CA ARG A 122 15.55 -27.66 8.23
C ARG A 122 16.64 -26.58 8.32
N ALA A 123 16.94 -25.90 7.21
CA ALA A 123 17.71 -24.66 7.26
C ALA A 123 16.95 -23.60 8.08
N ASN A 124 17.63 -22.97 9.05
CA ASN A 124 17.05 -21.94 9.91
C ASN A 124 17.09 -20.58 9.18
N PRO A 125 15.92 -19.97 8.86
CA PRO A 125 15.85 -18.70 8.15
C PRO A 125 16.23 -17.47 9.00
N ASN A 126 16.31 -17.62 10.33
CA ASN A 126 16.49 -16.53 11.29
C ASN A 126 17.96 -16.27 11.66
N ILE A 127 18.91 -16.93 10.99
CA ILE A 127 20.34 -16.73 11.26
C ILE A 127 20.82 -15.41 10.65
N PHE A 128 21.32 -14.53 11.52
CA PHE A 128 21.92 -13.24 11.14
C PHE A 128 23.30 -13.41 10.54
N ASN A 129 23.55 -12.75 9.41
CA ASN A 129 24.90 -12.58 8.89
C ASN A 129 25.66 -11.44 9.60
N LYS A 130 26.94 -11.20 9.22
CA LYS A 130 27.74 -10.12 9.80
C LYS A 130 27.25 -8.71 9.44
N SER A 131 26.27 -8.56 8.56
CA SER A 131 25.57 -7.28 8.36
C SER A 131 24.32 -7.13 9.22
N GLY A 132 24.02 -8.11 10.09
CA GLY A 132 22.78 -8.16 10.88
C GLY A 132 21.57 -8.58 10.07
N LYS A 133 21.72 -9.17 8.89
CA LYS A 133 20.60 -9.48 7.99
C LYS A 133 20.31 -10.97 7.97
N THR A 134 19.02 -11.32 8.04
CA THR A 134 18.50 -12.68 7.88
C THR A 134 18.21 -13.01 6.41
N ALA A 135 17.80 -14.25 6.13
CA ALA A 135 17.37 -14.65 4.79
C ALA A 135 16.17 -13.80 4.31
N LEU A 136 15.27 -13.42 5.22
CA LEU A 136 14.10 -12.61 4.92
C LEU A 136 14.46 -11.17 4.55
N HIS A 137 15.42 -10.55 5.25
CA HIS A 137 15.97 -9.23 4.87
C HIS A 137 16.61 -9.26 3.47
N ARG A 138 17.25 -10.37 3.09
CA ARG A 138 17.87 -10.54 1.77
C ARG A 138 16.84 -10.78 0.67
N ALA A 139 15.76 -11.50 0.99
CA ALA A 139 14.63 -11.69 0.08
C ALA A 139 13.89 -10.38 -0.19
N ALA A 140 13.72 -9.56 0.84
CA ALA A 140 13.08 -8.24 0.79
C ALA A 140 13.75 -7.25 -0.19
N VAL A 141 15.07 -7.33 -0.35
CA VAL A 141 15.88 -6.39 -1.16
C VAL A 141 16.19 -6.93 -2.57
N SER A 142 15.74 -8.14 -2.91
CA SER A 142 15.98 -8.74 -4.24
C SER A 142 15.19 -7.99 -5.34
N TYR A 143 15.70 -7.96 -6.57
CA TYR A 143 15.21 -7.03 -7.63
C TYR A 143 14.34 -7.66 -8.72
N ILE A 144 13.67 -8.80 -8.48
CA ILE A 144 12.93 -9.56 -9.52
C ILE A 144 11.51 -9.93 -9.08
N ASP A 145 10.61 -10.09 -10.07
CA ASP A 145 9.16 -10.31 -9.97
C ASP A 145 8.74 -11.52 -9.12
N ASP A 146 9.65 -12.47 -8.85
CA ASP A 146 9.36 -13.73 -8.15
C ASP A 146 9.78 -13.72 -6.65
N ASN A 147 10.09 -12.55 -6.10
CA ASN A 147 10.42 -12.38 -4.67
C ASN A 147 9.34 -12.90 -3.72
N ALA A 148 8.08 -12.84 -4.14
CA ALA A 148 6.95 -13.32 -3.35
C ALA A 148 7.09 -14.80 -2.99
N ASN A 149 7.69 -15.62 -3.86
CA ASN A 149 7.91 -17.04 -3.61
C ASN A 149 8.99 -17.28 -2.55
N HIS A 150 10.10 -16.52 -2.58
CA HIS A 150 11.12 -16.62 -1.52
C HIS A 150 10.60 -16.13 -0.18
N VAL A 151 9.89 -15.00 -0.13
CA VAL A 151 9.31 -14.47 1.10
C VAL A 151 8.29 -15.45 1.67
N ARG A 152 7.39 -15.99 0.84
CA ARG A 152 6.40 -16.99 1.25
C ARG A 152 7.04 -18.29 1.74
N ALA A 153 8.04 -18.82 1.03
CA ALA A 153 8.75 -20.02 1.43
C ALA A 153 9.47 -19.84 2.78
N LEU A 154 10.12 -18.69 2.99
CA LEU A 154 10.79 -18.36 4.24
C LEU A 154 9.80 -18.20 5.41
N LEU A 155 8.71 -17.47 5.21
CA LEU A 155 7.67 -17.29 6.25
C LEU A 155 7.00 -18.62 6.61
N ASN A 156 6.67 -19.46 5.61
CA ASN A 156 6.13 -20.79 5.83
C ASN A 156 7.11 -21.71 6.59
N ALA A 157 8.42 -21.48 6.46
CA ALA A 157 9.45 -22.19 7.18
C ALA A 157 9.82 -21.57 8.54
N GLY A 158 9.03 -20.61 9.04
CA GLY A 158 9.21 -20.00 10.35
C GLY A 158 10.19 -18.83 10.39
N ALA A 159 10.40 -18.12 9.27
CA ALA A 159 11.13 -16.86 9.29
C ALA A 159 10.35 -15.81 10.10
N ASP A 160 11.03 -15.18 11.06
CA ASP A 160 10.43 -14.14 11.89
C ASP A 160 10.55 -12.77 11.19
N PRO A 161 9.42 -12.15 10.79
CA PRO A 161 9.42 -10.86 10.12
C PRO A 161 9.72 -9.67 11.03
N ALA A 162 9.70 -9.86 12.35
CA ALA A 162 9.94 -8.81 13.33
C ALA A 162 11.40 -8.68 13.75
N LEU A 163 12.29 -9.56 13.24
CA LEU A 163 13.71 -9.45 13.52
C LEU A 163 14.29 -8.19 12.90
N GLU A 164 14.96 -7.40 13.72
CA GLU A 164 15.63 -6.16 13.30
C GLU A 164 17.09 -6.42 12.88
N ASP A 165 17.55 -5.73 11.84
CA ASP A 165 18.95 -5.70 11.45
C ASP A 165 19.79 -4.78 12.36
N ARG A 166 21.09 -4.65 12.05
CA ARG A 166 22.01 -3.79 12.82
C ARG A 166 21.62 -2.30 12.83
N ASN A 167 20.72 -1.88 11.95
CA ASN A 167 20.21 -0.52 11.87
C ASN A 167 18.80 -0.40 12.45
N GLN A 168 18.33 -1.38 13.24
CA GLN A 168 16.98 -1.41 13.82
C GLN A 168 15.86 -1.46 12.77
N ARG A 169 16.12 -2.14 11.65
CA ARG A 169 15.17 -2.24 10.53
C ARG A 169 14.66 -3.65 10.38
N ILE A 170 13.36 -3.83 10.22
CA ILE A 170 12.79 -5.12 9.86
C ILE A 170 12.90 -5.37 8.34
N ALA A 171 12.61 -6.59 7.90
CA ALA A 171 12.64 -6.94 6.49
C ALA A 171 11.73 -6.05 5.62
N LEU A 172 10.64 -5.54 6.17
CA LEU A 172 9.74 -4.59 5.50
C LEU A 172 10.39 -3.21 5.28
N ASP A 173 11.14 -2.71 6.26
CA ASP A 173 11.84 -1.42 6.16
C ASP A 173 12.99 -1.49 5.15
N GLU A 174 13.72 -2.61 5.14
CA GLU A 174 14.74 -2.88 4.13
C GLU A 174 14.12 -3.03 2.72
N ALA A 175 12.95 -3.66 2.61
CA ALA A 175 12.18 -3.69 1.37
C ALA A 175 11.74 -2.28 0.94
N ALA A 176 11.36 -1.40 1.86
CA ALA A 176 10.97 -0.03 1.57
C ALA A 176 12.17 0.81 1.09
N LEU A 177 13.33 0.66 1.72
CA LEU A 177 14.56 1.40 1.37
C LEU A 177 15.21 0.93 0.06
N ALA A 178 15.17 -0.37 -0.24
CA ALA A 178 15.73 -0.95 -1.47
C ALA A 178 14.92 -0.60 -2.73
N ASN A 179 13.71 -0.08 -2.55
CA ASN A 179 12.67 -0.05 -3.56
C ASN A 179 12.30 1.40 -3.86
N LYS A 180 13.10 2.09 -4.70
CA LYS A 180 12.75 3.41 -5.22
C LYS A 180 11.44 3.30 -6.04
N PRO A 181 10.31 3.88 -5.61
CA PRO A 181 8.99 3.72 -6.26
C PRO A 181 9.00 4.12 -7.74
N VAL A 182 9.87 5.06 -8.11
CA VAL A 182 10.09 5.56 -9.48
C VAL A 182 10.50 4.45 -10.47
N GLN A 183 11.32 3.47 -10.08
CA GLN A 183 11.83 2.46 -11.05
C GLN A 183 10.83 1.35 -11.38
N ARG A 184 9.88 1.03 -10.48
CA ARG A 184 8.79 0.06 -10.76
C ARG A 184 7.69 0.69 -11.61
N ALA A 185 7.27 1.91 -11.28
CA ALA A 185 6.35 2.69 -12.10
C ALA A 185 6.89 2.83 -13.53
N TYR A 186 8.18 3.16 -13.67
CA TYR A 186 8.87 3.24 -14.96
C TYR A 186 8.83 1.94 -15.77
N ARG A 187 9.25 0.81 -15.17
CA ARG A 187 9.31 -0.48 -15.88
C ARG A 187 7.92 -0.97 -16.29
N ALA A 188 6.94 -0.85 -15.40
CA ALA A 188 5.54 -1.20 -15.70
C ALA A 188 4.98 -0.33 -16.83
N ALA A 189 5.24 0.98 -16.81
CA ALA A 189 4.82 1.92 -17.85
C ALA A 189 5.42 1.60 -19.22
N ILE A 190 6.72 1.28 -19.29
CA ILE A 190 7.41 0.96 -20.54
C ILE A 190 6.91 -0.35 -21.14
N ILE A 191 6.66 -1.36 -20.31
CA ILE A 191 6.14 -2.65 -20.78
C ILE A 191 4.70 -2.47 -21.27
N ALA A 192 3.85 -1.76 -20.51
CA ALA A 192 2.50 -1.45 -20.92
C ALA A 192 2.48 -0.63 -22.23
N ALA A 193 3.34 0.38 -22.36
CA ALA A 193 3.43 1.20 -23.55
C ALA A 193 3.96 0.46 -24.79
N ARG A 194 4.88 -0.49 -24.60
CA ARG A 194 5.43 -1.34 -25.66
C ARG A 194 4.40 -2.34 -26.19
N LEU A 195 3.63 -2.95 -25.28
CA LEU A 195 2.63 -3.95 -25.63
C LEU A 195 1.32 -3.33 -26.10
N GLY A 196 1.06 -2.06 -25.77
CA GLY A 196 -0.18 -1.35 -26.08
C GLY A 196 -1.30 -1.68 -25.09
N HIS A 197 -0.96 -1.91 -23.82
CA HIS A 197 -1.92 -2.24 -22.77
C HIS A 197 -2.50 -0.96 -22.16
N ASP A 198 -3.37 -0.30 -22.92
CA ASP A 198 -3.90 1.04 -22.60
C ASP A 198 -4.56 1.09 -21.22
N ARG A 199 -5.41 0.11 -20.86
CA ARG A 199 -6.07 0.07 -19.53
C ARG A 199 -5.08 0.01 -18.37
N CYS A 200 -4.01 -0.79 -18.51
CA CYS A 200 -3.00 -0.89 -17.47
C CYS A 200 -2.22 0.41 -17.33
N LEU A 201 -1.92 1.06 -18.45
CA LEU A 201 -1.20 2.33 -18.47
C LEU A 201 -2.06 3.49 -17.95
N GLU A 202 -3.34 3.51 -18.30
CA GLU A 202 -4.36 4.45 -17.82
C GLU A 202 -4.48 4.37 -16.29
N THR A 203 -4.63 3.15 -15.76
CA THR A 203 -4.65 2.94 -14.30
C THR A 203 -3.37 3.43 -13.63
N LEU A 204 -2.19 3.19 -14.22
CA LEU A 204 -0.93 3.69 -13.68
C LEU A 204 -0.85 5.24 -13.68
N LEU A 205 -1.32 5.87 -14.76
CA LEU A 205 -1.40 7.33 -14.89
C LEU A 205 -2.41 7.94 -13.91
N ASP A 206 -3.55 7.29 -13.69
CA ASP A 206 -4.56 7.68 -12.69
C ASP A 206 -4.02 7.60 -11.26
N TYR A 207 -3.13 6.65 -10.98
CA TYR A 207 -2.40 6.56 -9.71
C TYR A 207 -1.21 7.53 -9.58
N GLY A 208 -1.08 8.50 -10.50
CA GLY A 208 -0.07 9.56 -10.42
C GLY A 208 1.28 9.18 -11.00
N MET A 209 1.37 8.15 -11.85
CA MET A 209 2.61 7.90 -12.59
C MET A 209 2.95 9.11 -13.48
N ASP A 210 4.16 9.66 -13.32
CA ASP A 210 4.65 10.71 -14.22
C ASP A 210 4.70 10.17 -15.67
N PRO A 211 3.94 10.74 -16.62
CA PRO A 211 3.96 10.32 -18.02
C PRO A 211 5.32 10.53 -18.71
N ASN A 212 6.20 11.36 -18.13
CA ASN A 212 7.54 11.69 -18.64
C ASN A 212 8.67 10.87 -18.00
N ILE A 213 8.32 9.86 -17.20
CA ILE A 213 9.29 9.02 -16.53
C ILE A 213 10.25 8.34 -17.54
N CYS A 214 11.56 8.33 -17.25
CA CYS A 214 12.61 7.90 -18.19
C CYS A 214 13.49 6.76 -17.64
N ASP A 215 14.08 5.93 -18.53
CA ASP A 215 15.19 5.06 -18.14
C ASP A 215 16.49 5.86 -18.06
N ARG A 216 17.56 5.14 -17.72
CA ARG A 216 18.97 5.58 -17.80
C ARG A 216 19.38 6.08 -19.19
N THR A 217 18.58 5.84 -20.24
CA THR A 217 18.84 6.34 -21.61
C THR A 217 17.96 7.54 -21.97
N HIS A 218 17.25 8.13 -20.99
CA HIS A 218 16.26 9.19 -21.19
C HIS A 218 15.11 8.79 -22.13
N THR A 219 14.80 7.49 -22.22
CA THR A 219 13.69 6.98 -23.02
C THR A 219 12.41 6.90 -22.18
N SER A 220 11.38 7.66 -22.58
CA SER A 220 10.07 7.69 -21.92
C SER A 220 9.05 6.68 -22.50
N PRO A 221 7.93 6.39 -21.80
CA PRO A 221 6.83 5.60 -22.32
C PRO A 221 6.33 6.07 -23.69
N LEU A 222 6.31 7.39 -23.93
CA LEU A 222 5.86 7.95 -25.21
C LEU A 222 6.81 7.61 -26.36
N HIS A 223 8.14 7.65 -26.13
CA HIS A 223 9.11 7.17 -27.12
C HIS A 223 8.87 5.70 -27.51
N VAL A 224 8.54 4.87 -26.53
CA VAL A 224 8.33 3.43 -26.73
C VAL A 224 7.00 3.16 -27.43
N ALA A 225 5.93 3.89 -27.09
CA ALA A 225 4.63 3.78 -27.74
C ALA A 225 4.71 4.14 -29.22
N VAL A 226 5.40 5.24 -29.58
CA VAL A 226 5.59 5.66 -30.98
C VAL A 226 6.44 4.64 -31.75
N ARG A 227 7.57 4.18 -31.18
CA ARG A 227 8.42 3.13 -31.80
C ARG A 227 7.70 1.81 -32.02
N SER A 228 6.80 1.45 -31.11
CA SER A 228 6.05 0.18 -31.15
C SER A 228 4.75 0.31 -31.93
N LEU A 229 4.53 1.46 -32.60
CA LEU A 229 3.34 1.78 -33.40
C LEU A 229 2.02 1.63 -32.63
N LYS A 230 2.03 1.97 -31.34
CA LYS A 230 0.84 1.93 -30.47
C LYS A 230 0.15 3.29 -30.43
N LEU A 231 -0.70 3.56 -31.43
CA LEU A 231 -1.37 4.85 -31.62
C LEU A 231 -2.30 5.22 -30.44
N SER A 232 -3.09 4.26 -29.96
CA SER A 232 -4.00 4.44 -28.82
C SER A 232 -3.26 4.76 -27.52
N THR A 233 -2.17 4.04 -27.25
CA THR A 233 -1.29 4.27 -26.11
C THR A 233 -0.58 5.62 -26.18
N ALA A 234 -0.12 6.04 -27.36
CA ALA A 234 0.48 7.36 -27.53
C ALA A 234 -0.54 8.48 -27.29
N ARG A 235 -1.79 8.29 -27.73
CA ARG A 235 -2.90 9.22 -27.42
C ARG A 235 -3.14 9.32 -25.93
N LEU A 236 -3.21 8.18 -25.23
CA LEU A 236 -3.39 8.11 -23.78
C LEU A 236 -2.25 8.81 -23.02
N LEU A 237 -1.00 8.57 -23.40
CA LEU A 237 0.15 9.21 -22.75
C LEU A 237 0.16 10.74 -22.96
N VAL A 238 -0.11 11.20 -24.18
CA VAL A 238 -0.20 12.65 -24.48
C VAL A 238 -1.38 13.28 -23.73
N SER A 239 -2.52 12.58 -23.65
CA SER A 239 -3.67 13.09 -22.92
C SER A 239 -3.37 13.23 -21.43
N HIS A 240 -2.58 12.34 -20.83
CA HIS A 240 -2.12 12.49 -19.45
C HIS A 240 -0.89 13.40 -19.27
N GLY A 241 -0.45 14.12 -20.31
CA GLY A 241 0.58 15.16 -20.19
C GLY A 241 2.01 14.73 -20.56
N ALA A 242 2.20 13.64 -21.29
CA ALA A 242 3.50 13.26 -21.83
C ALA A 242 4.07 14.33 -22.79
N ASP A 243 5.34 14.67 -22.62
CA ASP A 243 6.09 15.62 -23.41
C ASP A 243 6.54 14.98 -24.72
N LYS A 244 5.93 15.44 -25.81
CA LYS A 244 6.23 15.05 -27.19
C LYS A 244 7.59 15.53 -27.70
N ASN A 245 8.23 16.47 -27.00
CA ASN A 245 9.52 17.05 -27.34
C ASN A 245 10.65 16.55 -26.43
N LEU A 246 10.37 15.62 -25.51
CA LEU A 246 11.39 15.07 -24.62
C LEU A 246 12.48 14.38 -25.43
N ILE A 247 13.75 14.75 -25.21
CA ILE A 247 14.89 14.21 -25.96
C ILE A 247 15.54 13.06 -25.18
N ASN A 248 15.74 11.92 -25.84
CA ASN A 248 16.50 10.80 -25.26
C ASN A 248 18.01 10.90 -25.54
N ASN A 249 18.82 9.98 -24.98
CA ASN A 249 20.29 9.98 -25.17
C ASN A 249 20.74 9.69 -26.61
N ARG A 250 19.84 9.33 -27.52
CA ARG A 250 20.10 9.19 -28.96
C ARG A 250 19.75 10.46 -29.75
N GLY A 251 19.32 11.52 -29.08
CA GLY A 251 18.91 12.78 -29.71
C GLY A 251 17.53 12.72 -30.36
N GLU A 252 16.72 11.70 -30.06
CA GLU A 252 15.40 11.55 -30.67
C GLU A 252 14.32 12.11 -29.73
N THR A 253 13.30 12.74 -30.32
CA THR A 253 12.04 13.09 -29.64
C THR A 253 10.92 12.14 -30.07
N PRO A 254 9.85 11.95 -29.28
CA PRO A 254 8.70 11.16 -29.72
C PRO A 254 8.08 11.64 -31.02
N ILE A 255 8.01 12.96 -31.24
CA ILE A 255 7.54 13.53 -32.51
C ILE A 255 8.55 13.30 -33.65
N GLY A 256 9.85 13.41 -33.40
CA GLY A 256 10.88 13.09 -34.38
C GLY A 256 10.83 11.63 -34.81
N ILE A 257 10.64 10.69 -33.87
CA ILE A 257 10.43 9.27 -34.18
C ILE A 257 9.20 9.09 -35.07
N ALA A 258 8.10 9.81 -34.80
CA ALA A 258 6.88 9.75 -35.61
C ALA A 258 7.09 10.28 -37.04
N GLU A 259 7.93 11.29 -37.24
CA GLU A 259 8.26 11.85 -38.56
C GLU A 259 9.08 10.90 -39.44
N TYR A 260 9.83 9.97 -38.84
CA TYR A 260 10.57 8.92 -39.55
C TYR A 260 9.75 7.63 -39.81
N LEU A 261 8.45 7.61 -39.47
CA LEU A 261 7.56 6.49 -39.78
C LEU A 261 7.11 6.48 -41.25
N GLN A 262 6.55 5.35 -41.69
CA GLN A 262 5.96 5.23 -43.03
C GLN A 262 4.80 6.23 -43.24
N PRO A 263 4.56 6.75 -44.46
CA PRO A 263 3.60 7.84 -44.71
C PRO A 263 2.19 7.59 -44.15
N ASP A 264 1.70 6.35 -44.23
CA ASP A 264 0.37 5.96 -43.77
C ASP A 264 0.20 6.07 -42.23
N GLN A 265 1.30 5.89 -41.47
CA GLN A 265 1.30 5.93 -40.01
C GLN A 265 1.76 7.28 -39.46
N GLN A 266 2.62 7.97 -40.22
CA GLN A 266 3.17 9.28 -39.88
C GLN A 266 2.07 10.30 -39.61
N GLN A 267 1.10 10.44 -40.53
CA GLN A 267 0.03 11.43 -40.39
C GLN A 267 -0.85 11.17 -39.16
N SER A 268 -1.13 9.89 -38.86
CA SER A 268 -1.92 9.48 -37.70
C SER A 268 -1.21 9.80 -36.38
N PHE A 269 0.08 9.47 -36.27
CA PHE A 269 0.87 9.74 -35.06
C PHE A 269 1.15 11.23 -34.86
N VAL A 270 1.52 11.96 -35.91
CA VAL A 270 1.74 13.41 -35.83
C VAL A 270 0.46 14.13 -35.42
N ASN A 271 -0.69 13.73 -35.97
CA ASN A 271 -1.98 14.28 -35.56
C ASN A 271 -2.28 14.00 -34.08
N VAL A 272 -2.03 12.79 -33.58
CA VAL A 272 -2.20 12.45 -32.16
C VAL A 272 -1.26 13.25 -31.26
N LEU A 273 0.01 13.38 -31.61
CA LEU A 273 0.99 14.10 -30.79
C LEU A 273 0.73 15.62 -30.77
N ILE A 274 0.18 16.19 -31.84
CA ILE A 274 -0.07 17.63 -31.94
C ILE A 274 -1.46 18.03 -31.41
N HIS A 275 -2.50 17.27 -31.74
CA HIS A 275 -3.90 17.69 -31.58
C HIS A 275 -4.66 16.95 -30.45
N THR A 276 -4.03 16.04 -29.70
CA THR A 276 -4.71 15.36 -28.58
C THR A 276 -4.89 16.33 -27.41
N PRO A 277 -6.14 16.64 -26.99
CA PRO A 277 -6.39 17.43 -25.79
C PRO A 277 -5.95 16.66 -24.55
N ARG A 278 -5.48 17.36 -23.51
CA ARG A 278 -5.17 16.73 -22.23
C ARG A 278 -6.46 16.17 -21.60
N VAL A 279 -6.41 14.92 -21.14
CA VAL A 279 -7.42 14.35 -20.26
C VAL A 279 -7.23 15.02 -18.91
N GLU A 280 -8.25 15.77 -18.49
CA GLU A 280 -8.40 16.23 -17.11
C GLU A 280 -8.44 14.96 -16.25
N ALA A 281 -7.44 14.76 -15.39
CA ALA A 281 -7.26 13.53 -14.63
C ALA A 281 -8.57 13.09 -13.98
N SER A 282 -8.99 11.85 -14.29
CA SER A 282 -10.17 11.17 -13.79
C SER A 282 -10.19 11.21 -12.26
N GLY A 283 -10.88 12.22 -11.70
CA GLY A 283 -10.90 12.52 -10.27
C GLY A 283 -11.19 13.99 -9.96
N PHE A 284 -10.92 14.88 -10.92
CA PHE A 284 -11.23 16.31 -10.80
C PHE A 284 -12.35 16.67 -11.77
N HIS A 285 -13.56 16.87 -11.26
CA HIS A 285 -14.60 17.53 -12.03
C HIS A 285 -14.27 19.02 -12.12
N VAL A 286 -13.69 19.42 -13.25
CA VAL A 286 -13.65 20.82 -13.64
C VAL A 286 -15.00 21.15 -14.30
N TYR A 287 -15.82 21.97 -13.64
CA TYR A 287 -16.91 22.64 -14.37
C TYR A 287 -16.27 23.66 -15.32
N SER A 288 -16.53 23.50 -16.61
CA SER A 288 -15.86 24.23 -17.67
C SER A 288 -16.16 25.74 -17.64
N ASN A 289 -15.11 26.49 -17.98
CA ASN A 289 -15.01 27.94 -18.07
C ASN A 289 -16.16 28.66 -18.79
N GLY A 290 -16.49 29.86 -18.30
CA GLY A 290 -17.10 30.91 -19.12
C GLY A 290 -17.89 31.94 -18.33
N SER A 291 -17.23 33.01 -17.89
CA SER A 291 -17.81 34.23 -17.30
C SER A 291 -18.49 34.08 -15.94
N MET A 292 -17.78 34.46 -14.87
CA MET A 292 -18.43 34.74 -13.58
C MET A 292 -19.48 35.86 -13.77
N PRO A 293 -20.76 35.64 -13.45
CA PRO A 293 -21.72 36.72 -13.34
C PRO A 293 -21.34 37.58 -12.14
N ALA A 294 -21.43 38.90 -12.27
CA ALA A 294 -21.02 39.89 -11.27
C ALA A 294 -21.74 39.79 -9.89
N ASN A 295 -22.66 38.83 -9.71
CA ASN A 295 -23.46 38.63 -8.50
C ASN A 295 -23.35 37.22 -7.90
N ALA A 296 -22.42 36.36 -8.34
CA ALA A 296 -22.17 35.08 -7.68
C ALA A 296 -21.23 35.31 -6.49
N ILE A 297 -21.79 35.48 -5.29
CA ILE A 297 -21.02 35.31 -4.05
C ILE A 297 -20.49 33.87 -4.09
N PRO A 298 -19.17 33.64 -4.16
CA PRO A 298 -18.65 32.28 -4.29
C PRO A 298 -19.03 31.50 -3.03
N TYR A 299 -19.43 30.23 -3.17
CA TYR A 299 -19.44 29.30 -2.04
C TYR A 299 -17.97 29.14 -1.58
N VAL A 300 -17.50 30.07 -0.77
CA VAL A 300 -16.20 30.00 -0.11
C VAL A 300 -16.39 29.05 1.06
N HIS A 301 -15.74 27.88 1.02
CA HIS A 301 -15.72 27.00 2.18
C HIS A 301 -15.13 27.75 3.39
N PRO A 302 -15.56 27.44 4.62
CA PRO A 302 -14.95 28.01 5.82
C PRO A 302 -13.50 27.56 5.99
N LEU A 303 -12.76 28.29 6.83
CA LEU A 303 -11.36 27.99 7.14
C LEU A 303 -11.29 26.65 7.89
N LEU A 304 -10.38 25.77 7.49
CA LEU A 304 -10.11 24.53 8.21
C LEU A 304 -9.38 24.83 9.53
N ARG A 305 -9.64 24.00 10.54
CA ARG A 305 -8.89 24.04 11.79
C ARG A 305 -7.44 23.63 11.53
N SER A 306 -6.48 24.48 11.90
CA SER A 306 -5.06 24.14 11.77
C SER A 306 -4.69 23.01 12.72
N HIS A 307 -3.88 22.07 12.24
CA HIS A 307 -3.38 20.96 13.04
C HIS A 307 -1.85 20.95 13.06
N PRO A 308 -1.18 20.85 14.22
CA PRO A 308 0.28 20.98 14.33
C PRO A 308 1.09 20.05 13.41
N ASN A 309 0.52 18.89 13.08
CA ASN A 309 1.17 17.88 12.22
C ASN A 309 1.04 18.15 10.71
N TRP A 310 0.38 19.22 10.28
CA TRP A 310 0.30 19.54 8.84
C TRP A 310 1.65 19.97 8.27
N THR A 311 2.52 20.52 9.10
CA THR A 311 3.89 20.92 8.73
C THR A 311 4.84 20.50 9.83
N LEU A 312 5.84 19.68 9.50
CA LEU A 312 6.91 19.31 10.41
C LEU A 312 8.20 20.05 10.03
N ASP A 313 9.02 20.38 11.01
CA ASP A 313 10.34 20.97 10.77
C ASP A 313 11.36 19.91 10.34
N SER A 314 11.14 19.33 9.16
CA SER A 314 12.01 18.33 8.55
C SER A 314 12.35 18.71 7.10
N GLU A 315 13.46 18.16 6.58
CA GLU A 315 13.93 18.42 5.21
C GLU A 315 12.92 18.04 4.12
N GLU A 316 11.97 17.17 4.44
CA GLU A 316 10.95 16.70 3.49
C GLU A 316 9.87 17.75 3.24
N PHE A 317 9.59 18.63 4.21
CA PHE A 317 8.50 19.62 4.15
C PHE A 317 8.96 20.97 3.61
N ARG A 318 10.28 21.19 3.49
CA ARG A 318 10.86 22.48 3.10
C ARG A 318 11.76 22.36 1.87
N SER A 319 11.89 23.46 1.14
CA SER A 319 12.78 23.52 -0.03
C SER A 319 14.23 23.13 0.31
N PRO A 320 14.91 22.31 -0.51
CA PRO A 320 16.32 21.94 -0.33
C PRO A 320 17.27 23.12 -0.24
N THR A 321 16.84 24.29 -0.73
CA THR A 321 17.63 25.50 -0.68
C THR A 321 17.56 26.21 0.67
N ASP A 322 16.63 25.86 1.58
CA ASP A 322 16.46 26.53 2.86
C ASP A 322 16.26 25.55 4.03
N ASN A 323 17.38 25.03 4.55
CA ASN A 323 17.39 24.08 5.67
C ASN A 323 17.45 24.75 7.06
N ASN A 324 17.48 26.09 7.15
CA ASN A 324 17.70 26.78 8.44
C ASN A 324 16.43 27.43 9.02
N SER A 325 15.33 27.46 8.26
CA SER A 325 14.11 28.15 8.65
C SER A 325 12.99 27.18 9.02
N SER A 326 12.49 27.31 10.25
CA SER A 326 11.44 26.43 10.77
C SER A 326 10.09 26.70 10.12
N VAL A 327 9.49 25.68 9.50
CA VAL A 327 8.15 25.75 8.88
C VAL A 327 7.02 25.48 9.87
N GLN A 328 7.31 25.03 11.09
CA GLN A 328 6.30 24.69 12.11
C GLN A 328 5.48 25.92 12.54
N ASN A 329 6.06 27.12 12.44
CA ASN A 329 5.40 28.37 12.78
C ASN A 329 4.37 28.83 11.73
N LEU A 330 4.32 28.21 10.54
CA LEU A 330 3.35 28.59 9.50
C LEU A 330 1.90 28.28 9.87
N LEU A 331 1.66 27.53 10.93
CA LEU A 331 0.33 27.26 11.46
C LEU A 331 0.00 28.13 12.67
N ASP A 332 0.98 28.85 13.19
CA ASP A 332 0.88 29.70 14.37
C ASP A 332 0.63 31.15 13.94
N THR A 333 -0.58 31.65 14.18
CA THR A 333 -0.94 33.03 13.83
C THR A 333 -0.52 34.04 14.91
N THR A 334 0.33 33.65 15.88
CA THR A 334 0.79 34.55 16.92
C THR A 334 1.72 35.65 16.39
N SER A 335 1.56 36.85 16.94
CA SER A 335 2.39 38.00 16.56
C SER A 335 3.85 37.79 16.98
N GLY A 336 4.76 37.67 16.02
CA GLY A 336 6.21 37.55 16.26
C GLY A 336 6.81 36.23 15.78
N SER A 337 5.99 35.20 15.57
CA SER A 337 6.37 33.97 14.90
C SER A 337 6.29 34.16 13.38
N TYR A 338 7.38 33.85 12.66
CA TYR A 338 7.39 33.89 11.20
C TYR A 338 8.37 32.88 10.62
N TRP A 339 7.99 32.31 9.48
CA TRP A 339 8.91 31.63 8.57
C TRP A 339 9.60 32.67 7.70
N CYS A 340 10.91 32.51 7.48
CA CYS A 340 11.76 33.49 6.79
C CYS A 340 12.62 32.80 5.73
N CYS A 341 12.59 33.26 4.48
CA CYS A 341 13.45 32.73 3.42
C CYS A 341 14.17 33.87 2.68
N ARG A 342 15.42 33.68 2.25
CA ARG A 342 16.20 34.72 1.55
C ARG A 342 15.72 34.90 0.09
N GLN A 343 15.70 36.15 -0.37
CA GLN A 343 15.15 36.58 -1.68
C GLN A 343 15.72 35.82 -2.91
N ASN A 344 16.94 35.30 -2.84
CA ASN A 344 17.61 34.63 -3.97
C ASN A 344 17.23 33.14 -4.14
N LYS A 345 16.16 32.66 -3.50
CA LYS A 345 15.77 31.24 -3.53
C LYS A 345 14.27 31.09 -3.75
N ASP A 346 13.89 30.19 -4.66
CA ASP A 346 12.50 29.75 -4.79
C ASP A 346 12.13 28.93 -3.55
N ALA A 347 11.36 29.55 -2.68
CA ALA A 347 11.03 29.01 -1.39
C ALA A 347 9.67 28.32 -1.46
N TRP A 348 9.62 27.07 -1.03
CA TRP A 348 8.39 26.30 -0.98
C TRP A 348 8.30 25.47 0.29
N VAL A 349 7.07 25.21 0.68
CA VAL A 349 6.69 24.39 1.83
C VAL A 349 5.57 23.44 1.45
N ILE A 350 5.63 22.21 1.95
CA ILE A 350 4.59 21.20 1.81
C ILE A 350 3.74 21.17 3.08
N PHE A 351 2.43 21.01 2.91
CA PHE A 351 1.45 20.73 3.94
C PHE A 351 0.90 19.31 3.71
N ASP A 352 1.01 18.43 4.70
CA ASP A 352 0.36 17.12 4.75
C ASP A 352 -0.92 17.23 5.56
N LEU A 353 -2.05 17.41 4.88
CA LEU A 353 -3.33 17.42 5.58
C LEU A 353 -3.60 16.02 6.16
N LYS A 354 -4.15 15.98 7.37
CA LYS A 354 -4.44 14.72 8.10
C LYS A 354 -5.30 13.73 7.28
N HIS A 355 -6.15 14.27 6.40
CA HIS A 355 -7.12 13.56 5.58
C HIS A 355 -7.19 14.18 4.17
N GLN A 356 -8.05 13.63 3.31
CA GLN A 356 -8.38 14.28 2.04
C GLN A 356 -9.44 15.37 2.28
N TYR A 357 -9.17 16.57 1.76
CA TYR A 357 -10.05 17.71 1.86
C TYR A 357 -10.40 18.21 0.45
N ASN A 358 -11.57 18.80 0.30
CA ASN A 358 -11.89 19.62 -0.86
C ASN A 358 -11.52 21.07 -0.57
N ILE A 359 -10.40 21.53 -1.13
CA ILE A 359 -9.79 22.83 -0.83
C ILE A 359 -10.20 23.83 -1.90
N SER A 360 -10.80 24.96 -1.49
CA SER A 360 -11.26 26.04 -2.37
C SER A 360 -10.49 27.35 -2.21
N GLY A 361 -9.51 27.38 -1.31
CA GLY A 361 -8.73 28.59 -1.10
C GLY A 361 -7.63 28.44 -0.07
N MET A 362 -6.83 29.50 0.03
CA MET A 362 -5.73 29.64 0.98
C MET A 362 -5.72 31.07 1.54
N ARG A 363 -5.41 31.21 2.82
CA ARG A 363 -5.17 32.48 3.50
C ARG A 363 -3.69 32.57 3.82
N ILE A 364 -3.02 33.62 3.38
CA ILE A 364 -1.63 33.93 3.74
C ILE A 364 -1.65 35.10 4.72
N ILE A 365 -0.93 34.95 5.82
CA ILE A 365 -0.74 35.98 6.83
C ILE A 365 0.68 36.51 6.70
N GLY A 366 0.83 37.73 6.17
CA GLY A 366 2.10 38.40 5.93
C GLY A 366 2.64 39.14 7.17
N CYS A 367 3.79 39.79 7.01
CA CYS A 367 4.36 40.75 7.97
C CYS A 367 4.12 42.20 7.48
N ASP A 368 4.01 43.18 8.39
CA ASP A 368 3.74 44.59 8.04
C ASP A 368 4.99 45.29 7.47
N ASN A 369 5.60 44.77 6.40
CA ASN A 369 6.80 45.33 5.77
C ASN A 369 7.04 44.79 4.34
N GLN A 370 8.12 45.27 3.71
CA GLN A 370 8.58 44.85 2.37
C GLN A 370 9.00 43.37 2.26
N SER A 371 9.05 42.64 3.39
CA SER A 371 9.37 41.21 3.42
C SER A 371 8.18 40.30 3.15
N THR A 372 6.94 40.81 3.10
CA THR A 372 5.79 39.97 2.73
C THR A 372 5.96 39.43 1.30
N PRO A 373 5.64 38.14 1.04
CA PRO A 373 5.69 37.60 -0.31
C PRO A 373 4.84 38.43 -1.24
N ARG A 374 5.35 38.79 -2.42
CA ARG A 374 4.63 39.57 -3.43
C ARG A 374 3.83 38.68 -4.36
N SER A 375 4.36 37.50 -4.68
CA SER A 375 3.73 36.54 -5.56
C SER A 375 4.01 35.10 -5.13
N GLY A 376 3.38 34.17 -5.81
CA GLY A 376 3.59 32.76 -5.56
C GLY A 376 2.64 31.91 -6.37
N HIS A 377 2.70 30.62 -6.13
CA HIS A 377 1.73 29.69 -6.68
C HIS A 377 1.46 28.53 -5.72
N ILE A 378 0.32 27.88 -5.93
CA ILE A 378 -0.14 26.75 -5.13
C ILE A 378 -0.17 25.53 -6.03
N ASP A 379 0.44 24.45 -5.55
CA ASP A 379 0.35 23.13 -6.13
C ASP A 379 -0.40 22.19 -5.19
N VAL A 380 -1.08 21.20 -5.74
CA VAL A 380 -1.74 20.14 -4.97
C VAL A 380 -1.31 18.76 -5.45
N SER A 381 -1.38 17.77 -4.57
CA SER A 381 -1.06 16.38 -4.90
C SER A 381 -1.85 15.40 -4.03
N THR A 382 -2.12 14.22 -4.57
CA THR A 382 -2.67 13.08 -3.81
C THR A 382 -1.58 12.29 -3.09
N ALA A 383 -0.30 12.54 -3.39
CA ALA A 383 0.86 11.91 -2.76
C ALA A 383 1.93 12.94 -2.36
N PHE A 384 2.59 12.71 -1.22
CA PHE A 384 3.62 13.62 -0.68
C PHE A 384 4.75 13.92 -1.68
N ASN A 385 5.18 12.92 -2.45
CA ASN A 385 6.27 13.05 -3.43
C ASN A 385 5.81 13.47 -4.84
N GLY A 386 4.54 13.88 -5.01
CA GLY A 386 3.97 14.26 -6.31
C GLY A 386 3.30 13.09 -7.06
N PRO A 387 2.71 13.36 -8.25
CA PRO A 387 2.89 14.54 -9.08
C PRO A 387 2.14 15.76 -8.55
N TRP A 388 2.81 16.91 -8.57
CA TRP A 388 2.26 18.18 -8.12
C TRP A 388 1.57 18.89 -9.27
N LEU A 389 0.27 19.14 -9.12
CA LEU A 389 -0.54 19.92 -10.06
C LEU A 389 -0.56 21.38 -9.63
N LYS A 390 -0.06 22.27 -10.49
CA LYS A 390 -0.18 23.71 -10.28
C LYS A 390 -1.62 24.16 -10.43
N VAL A 391 -2.17 24.71 -9.36
CA VAL A 391 -3.59 25.12 -9.24
C VAL A 391 -3.77 26.58 -9.64
N LYS A 392 -2.97 27.48 -9.05
CA LYS A 392 -3.18 28.91 -9.20
C LYS A 392 -1.92 29.72 -8.89
N ASP A 393 -1.62 30.68 -9.75
CA ASP A 393 -0.72 31.78 -9.46
C ASP A 393 -1.45 32.88 -8.67
N PHE A 394 -0.77 33.51 -7.73
CA PHE A 394 -1.34 34.60 -6.93
C PHE A 394 -0.35 35.74 -6.70
N THR A 395 -0.91 36.90 -6.40
CA THR A 395 -0.19 38.10 -6.00
C THR A 395 -0.76 38.60 -4.68
N CYS A 396 0.11 38.93 -3.74
CA CYS A 396 -0.24 39.42 -2.43
C CYS A 396 -0.04 40.95 -2.39
N PRO A 397 -1.09 41.77 -2.36
CA PRO A 397 -0.97 43.21 -2.29
C PRO A 397 -0.32 43.66 -0.96
N LEU A 398 0.45 44.75 -1.00
CA LEU A 398 0.84 45.52 0.18
C LEU A 398 -0.40 46.23 0.73
N SER A 399 -1.16 45.58 1.61
CA SER A 399 -2.31 46.20 2.29
C SER A 399 -2.15 46.13 3.81
N GLN A 400 -2.53 47.20 4.50
CA GLN A 400 -2.58 47.25 5.97
C GLN A 400 -3.58 46.20 6.48
N GLY A 401 -3.09 45.24 7.28
CA GLY A 401 -3.91 44.17 7.88
C GLY A 401 -3.47 42.74 7.57
N ASN A 402 -2.43 42.55 6.76
CA ASN A 402 -1.65 41.31 6.55
C ASN A 402 -2.39 39.98 6.28
N LYS A 403 -3.68 39.96 5.93
CA LYS A 403 -4.36 38.73 5.52
C LYS A 403 -4.69 38.79 4.03
N ASN A 404 -4.11 37.88 3.26
CA ASN A 404 -4.33 37.76 1.83
C ASN A 404 -5.04 36.44 1.53
N ASP A 405 -6.30 36.54 1.10
CA ASP A 405 -7.13 35.39 0.75
C ASP A 405 -7.07 35.12 -0.75
N VAL A 406 -6.71 33.89 -1.10
CA VAL A 406 -6.55 33.39 -2.46
C VAL A 406 -7.54 32.26 -2.66
N PHE A 407 -8.62 32.54 -3.39
CA PHE A 407 -9.63 31.52 -3.73
C PHE A 407 -9.38 30.91 -5.10
N PHE A 408 -9.68 29.62 -5.24
CA PHE A 408 -9.56 28.87 -6.48
C PHE A 408 -10.68 27.83 -6.56
N GLN A 409 -10.78 27.16 -7.72
CA GLN A 409 -11.74 26.08 -7.89
C GLN A 409 -11.50 25.00 -6.85
N ALA A 410 -12.56 24.49 -6.24
CA ALA A 410 -12.45 23.47 -5.20
C ALA A 410 -11.78 22.19 -5.74
N LEU A 411 -10.71 21.73 -5.09
CA LEU A 411 -9.93 20.57 -5.50
C LEU A 411 -9.78 19.59 -4.34
N LYS A 412 -10.05 18.31 -4.61
CA LYS A 412 -9.80 17.22 -3.66
C LYS A 412 -8.30 16.97 -3.54
N THR A 413 -7.73 17.17 -2.37
CA THR A 413 -6.31 16.99 -2.12
C THR A 413 -6.01 16.62 -0.67
N ARG A 414 -4.89 15.94 -0.45
CA ARG A 414 -4.28 15.75 0.86
C ARG A 414 -3.02 16.58 1.02
N PHE A 415 -2.26 16.76 -0.05
CA PHE A 415 -0.99 17.46 0.00
C PHE A 415 -1.11 18.79 -0.73
N ILE A 416 -0.63 19.85 -0.10
CA ILE A 416 -0.56 21.19 -0.70
C ILE A 416 0.87 21.66 -0.63
N ARG A 417 1.40 22.18 -1.74
CA ARG A 417 2.71 22.79 -1.77
C ARG A 417 2.55 24.25 -2.16
N VAL A 418 3.04 25.14 -1.31
CA VAL A 418 2.93 26.58 -1.51
C VAL A 418 4.30 27.10 -1.89
N PHE A 419 4.39 27.69 -3.06
CA PHE A 419 5.56 28.42 -3.53
C PHE A 419 5.37 29.90 -3.27
N LEU A 420 6.41 30.50 -2.71
CA LEU A 420 6.46 31.92 -2.43
C LEU A 420 7.64 32.49 -3.22
N SER A 421 7.32 33.50 -4.04
CA SER A 421 8.27 34.09 -4.98
C SER A 421 8.15 35.60 -4.98
N ASP A 422 9.30 36.27 -5.05
CA ASP A 422 9.39 37.73 -5.04
C ASP A 422 8.81 38.37 -3.75
N ASN A 423 9.27 39.57 -3.45
CA ASN A 423 8.71 40.41 -2.41
C ASN A 423 8.73 41.87 -2.89
N TYR A 424 8.49 42.82 -2.01
CA TYR A 424 8.48 44.23 -2.38
C TYR A 424 9.86 44.88 -2.22
N GLY A 425 10.92 44.16 -2.62
CA GLY A 425 12.31 44.62 -2.58
C GLY A 425 13.00 44.45 -1.23
N GLY A 426 12.49 43.59 -0.34
CA GLY A 426 13.12 43.26 0.93
C GLY A 426 14.19 42.15 0.82
N ASP A 427 15.10 42.08 1.78
CA ASP A 427 16.19 41.06 1.78
C ASP A 427 15.68 39.61 1.95
N ASP A 428 14.54 39.46 2.64
CA ASP A 428 13.92 38.17 2.96
C ASP A 428 12.41 38.18 2.66
N ILE A 429 11.84 37.01 2.38
CA ILE A 429 10.42 36.70 2.38
C ILE A 429 10.02 36.23 3.77
N ARG A 430 8.99 36.83 4.38
CA ARG A 430 8.48 36.48 5.71
C ARG A 430 6.99 36.20 5.69
N VAL A 431 6.58 35.11 6.30
CA VAL A 431 5.18 34.68 6.43
C VAL A 431 4.90 34.29 7.88
N GLN A 432 3.86 34.89 8.48
CA GLN A 432 3.43 34.56 9.83
C GLN A 432 2.59 33.29 9.86
N GLY A 433 1.69 33.10 8.90
CA GLY A 433 0.85 31.91 8.87
C GLY A 433 0.20 31.64 7.54
N ILE A 434 -0.19 30.38 7.33
CA ILE A 434 -0.94 29.91 6.16
C ILE A 434 -2.11 29.05 6.65
N GLY A 435 -3.31 29.37 6.18
CA GLY A 435 -4.53 28.60 6.43
C GLY A 435 -5.18 28.18 5.12
N PHE A 436 -6.04 27.16 5.16
CA PHE A 436 -6.74 26.65 3.99
C PHE A 436 -8.25 26.69 4.18
N TYR A 437 -8.96 27.04 3.11
CA TYR A 437 -10.41 26.99 3.04
C TYR A 437 -10.84 25.68 2.38
N GLY A 438 -11.72 24.93 3.04
CA GLY A 438 -12.15 23.66 2.51
C GLY A 438 -13.11 22.90 3.40
N VAL A 439 -13.39 21.66 2.99
CA VAL A 439 -14.23 20.70 3.73
C VAL A 439 -13.58 19.32 3.72
N ASP A 440 -13.63 18.61 4.85
CA ASP A 440 -13.17 17.23 4.97
C ASP A 440 -14.04 16.30 4.12
N MET A 441 -13.42 15.53 3.24
CA MET A 441 -14.15 14.60 2.38
C MET A 441 -14.85 13.49 3.17
N ARG A 442 -14.35 13.12 4.35
CA ARG A 442 -15.01 12.14 5.22
C ARG A 442 -16.36 12.64 5.71
N LEU A 443 -16.47 13.94 6.02
CA LEU A 443 -17.74 14.57 6.38
C LEU A 443 -18.71 14.54 5.19
N VAL A 444 -18.23 14.91 4.01
CA VAL A 444 -19.05 14.90 2.78
C VAL A 444 -19.56 13.50 2.47
N ASP A 445 -18.69 12.49 2.55
CA ASP A 445 -19.04 11.11 2.25
C ASP A 445 -19.99 10.54 3.33
N LEU A 446 -19.78 10.85 4.60
CA LEU A 446 -20.65 10.46 5.70
C LEU A 446 -22.07 11.02 5.55
N LEU A 447 -22.19 12.32 5.22
CA LEU A 447 -23.48 12.96 4.96
C LEU A 447 -24.14 12.35 3.72
N ARG A 448 -23.37 12.04 2.66
CA ARG A 448 -23.89 11.37 1.46
C ARG A 448 -24.48 10.00 1.78
N GLU A 449 -23.75 9.17 2.52
CA GLU A 449 -24.19 7.83 2.90
C GLU A 449 -25.50 7.83 3.69
N HIS A 450 -25.74 8.88 4.47
CA HIS A 450 -26.95 9.03 5.30
C HIS A 450 -28.02 9.93 4.65
N GLY A 451 -27.84 10.34 3.39
CA GLY A 451 -28.81 11.15 2.65
C GLY A 451 -28.91 12.61 3.07
N LEU A 452 -27.92 13.12 3.81
CA LEU A 452 -27.86 14.46 4.40
C LEU A 452 -27.09 15.49 3.54
N GLU A 453 -26.83 15.20 2.26
CA GLU A 453 -26.05 16.11 1.38
C GLU A 453 -26.66 17.51 1.26
N ARG A 454 -27.98 17.63 1.41
CA ARG A 454 -28.72 18.90 1.34
C ARG A 454 -28.42 19.83 2.51
N SER A 455 -28.05 19.26 3.65
CA SER A 455 -27.63 20.00 4.84
C SER A 455 -26.16 20.43 4.80
N LEU A 456 -25.36 19.96 3.85
CA LEU A 456 -23.95 20.35 3.75
C LEU A 456 -23.76 21.88 3.62
N PRO A 457 -24.49 22.61 2.76
CA PRO A 457 -24.34 24.06 2.64
C PRO A 457 -24.66 24.83 3.93
N THR A 458 -25.69 24.43 4.68
CA THR A 458 -26.08 25.05 5.96
C THR A 458 -25.07 24.75 7.06
N LEU A 459 -24.53 23.54 7.10
CA LEU A 459 -23.42 23.17 7.99
C LEU A 459 -22.17 24.02 7.71
N LEU A 460 -21.77 24.14 6.43
CA LEU A 460 -20.63 24.95 6.02
C LEU A 460 -20.81 26.44 6.34
N ALA A 461 -22.02 26.97 6.18
CA ALA A 461 -22.35 28.35 6.55
C ALA A 461 -22.17 28.62 8.06
N ASN A 462 -22.32 27.58 8.89
CA ASN A 462 -22.07 27.62 10.33
C ASN A 462 -20.63 27.18 10.70
N SER A 463 -19.70 27.17 9.75
CA SER A 463 -18.30 26.76 9.95
C SER A 463 -18.10 25.31 10.41
N ILE A 464 -19.04 24.42 10.07
CA ILE A 464 -18.93 22.98 10.31
C ILE A 464 -18.45 22.32 9.02
N ASN A 465 -17.16 22.04 8.94
CA ASN A 465 -16.48 21.59 7.73
C ASN A 465 -15.52 20.40 7.93
N ASP A 466 -15.49 19.80 9.11
CA ASP A 466 -14.80 18.55 9.39
C ASP A 466 -15.62 17.67 10.37
N LEU A 467 -15.21 16.42 10.56
CA LEU A 467 -15.96 15.51 11.45
C LEU A 467 -15.84 15.93 12.91
N GLU A 468 -14.68 16.46 13.30
CA GLU A 468 -14.42 16.95 14.65
C GLU A 468 -15.36 18.11 15.03
N SER A 469 -15.55 19.10 14.14
CA SER A 469 -16.50 20.20 14.34
C SER A 469 -17.95 19.72 14.30
N LEU A 470 -18.29 18.69 13.52
CA LEU A 470 -19.63 18.11 13.53
C LEU A 470 -19.96 17.47 14.90
N ASP A 471 -19.00 16.74 15.48
CA ASP A 471 -19.16 16.08 16.78
C ASP A 471 -19.18 17.09 17.93
N GLU A 472 -18.28 18.08 17.91
CA GLU A 472 -18.25 19.18 18.91
C GLU A 472 -19.56 19.96 18.96
N ASN A 473 -20.22 20.16 17.81
CA ASN A 473 -21.48 20.92 17.72
C ASN A 473 -22.73 20.04 17.72
N ARG A 474 -22.59 18.72 17.95
CA ARG A 474 -23.69 17.74 17.83
C ARG A 474 -24.96 18.16 18.58
N ASP A 475 -24.84 18.50 19.86
CA ASP A 475 -26.00 18.82 20.70
C ASP A 475 -26.64 20.16 20.29
N GLU A 476 -25.84 21.12 19.83
CA GLU A 476 -26.35 22.40 19.31
C GLU A 476 -27.13 22.19 17.99
N ILE A 477 -26.61 21.35 17.09
CA ILE A 477 -27.28 20.99 15.84
C ILE A 477 -28.60 20.28 16.12
N LEU A 478 -28.65 19.37 17.09
CA LEU A 478 -29.88 18.67 17.47
C LEU A 478 -30.91 19.60 18.13
N ASN A 479 -30.46 20.51 19.00
CA ASN A 479 -31.35 21.44 19.70
C ASN A 479 -31.85 22.60 18.82
N SER A 480 -31.11 22.96 17.76
CA SER A 480 -31.43 24.07 16.86
C SER A 480 -31.41 23.63 15.40
N SER A 481 -32.08 22.52 15.08
CA SER A 481 -32.03 21.89 13.75
C SER A 481 -32.33 22.86 12.60
N ASP A 482 -33.27 23.78 12.79
CA ASP A 482 -33.67 24.76 11.76
C ASP A 482 -32.53 25.69 11.32
N LYS A 483 -31.49 25.84 12.15
CA LYS A 483 -30.30 26.65 11.86
C LYS A 483 -29.21 25.89 11.10
N TYR A 484 -29.15 24.57 11.25
CA TYR A 484 -28.03 23.75 10.80
C TYR A 484 -28.40 22.72 9.72
N LEU A 485 -29.64 22.24 9.73
CA LEU A 485 -30.13 21.15 8.90
C LEU A 485 -31.27 21.66 8.00
N ASP A 486 -31.45 20.99 6.86
CA ASP A 486 -32.65 21.16 6.05
C ASP A 486 -33.89 20.66 6.81
N VAL A 487 -35.07 21.18 6.46
CA VAL A 487 -36.36 20.95 7.14
C VAL A 487 -36.69 19.46 7.33
N ASN A 488 -36.18 18.58 6.46
CA ASN A 488 -36.46 17.14 6.52
C ASN A 488 -35.30 16.27 7.05
N ASP A 489 -34.17 16.88 7.36
CA ASP A 489 -32.92 16.16 7.63
C ASP A 489 -32.72 15.87 9.13
N HIS A 490 -33.51 16.47 10.03
CA HIS A 490 -33.39 16.30 11.48
C HIS A 490 -33.42 14.83 11.93
N PHE A 491 -34.37 14.03 11.45
CA PHE A 491 -34.49 12.62 11.82
C PHE A 491 -33.35 11.76 11.23
N LEU A 492 -32.91 12.06 10.00
CA LEU A 492 -31.75 11.41 9.39
C LEU A 492 -30.47 11.73 10.15
N PHE A 493 -30.34 12.95 10.64
CA PHE A 493 -29.21 13.39 11.46
C PHE A 493 -29.17 12.69 12.82
N ILE A 494 -30.33 12.51 13.48
CA ILE A 494 -30.41 11.69 14.70
C ILE A 494 -29.89 10.27 14.44
N ARG A 495 -30.33 9.62 13.35
CA ARG A 495 -29.86 8.28 12.97
C ARG A 495 -28.37 8.23 12.66
N LEU A 496 -27.84 9.21 11.94
CA LEU A 496 -26.39 9.35 11.73
C LEU A 496 -25.66 9.43 13.07
N MET A 497 -26.19 10.23 13.99
CA MET A 497 -25.61 10.46 15.29
C MET A 497 -25.70 9.23 16.22
N GLU A 498 -26.66 8.33 15.97
CA GLU A 498 -26.74 6.99 16.57
C GLU A 498 -25.74 6.02 15.92
N SER A 499 -25.59 6.01 14.60
CA SER A 499 -24.64 5.14 13.90
C SER A 499 -23.17 5.45 14.23
N LEU A 500 -22.85 6.72 14.49
CA LEU A 500 -21.54 7.13 15.00
C LEU A 500 -21.29 6.67 16.45
N ARG A 501 -22.35 6.37 17.22
CA ARG A 501 -22.24 5.83 18.59
C ARG A 501 -22.16 4.30 18.63
N SER A 502 -22.62 3.58 17.60
CA SER A 502 -22.65 2.12 17.62
C SER A 502 -21.24 1.53 17.38
N PRO A 503 -20.71 0.70 18.30
CA PRO A 503 -19.52 -0.08 18.02
C PRO A 503 -19.72 -0.96 16.78
N LYS A 504 -18.67 -1.15 15.97
CA LYS A 504 -18.71 -2.04 14.81
C LYS A 504 -18.66 -3.50 15.25
N LEU A 505 -19.39 -4.37 14.56
CA LEU A 505 -19.33 -5.81 14.81
C LEU A 505 -17.91 -6.33 14.52
N THR A 506 -17.33 -7.04 15.48
CA THR A 506 -16.04 -7.73 15.34
C THR A 506 -16.19 -9.23 15.53
N ARG A 507 -17.15 -9.67 16.33
CA ARG A 507 -17.45 -11.08 16.60
C ARG A 507 -18.93 -11.37 16.39
N LEU A 508 -19.22 -12.54 15.82
CA LEU A 508 -20.57 -13.07 15.69
C LEU A 508 -20.54 -14.58 15.97
N GLU A 509 -21.32 -15.04 16.95
CA GLU A 509 -21.37 -16.43 17.37
C GLU A 509 -22.81 -16.91 17.61
N TRP A 510 -23.03 -18.22 17.57
CA TRP A 510 -24.33 -18.78 17.94
C TRP A 510 -24.54 -18.63 19.45
N PHE A 511 -25.61 -17.95 19.85
CA PHE A 511 -26.00 -17.85 21.25
C PHE A 511 -26.93 -19.01 21.64
N ASN A 512 -27.94 -19.25 20.81
CA ASN A 512 -28.81 -20.41 20.89
C ASN A 512 -28.86 -21.03 19.49
N PRO A 513 -28.06 -22.06 19.18
CA PRO A 513 -27.98 -22.62 17.83
C PRO A 513 -29.28 -23.34 17.45
N PRO A 514 -29.61 -23.42 16.14
CA PRO A 514 -30.78 -24.15 15.67
C PRO A 514 -30.68 -25.66 15.95
N GLN A 515 -31.84 -26.29 16.11
CA GLN A 515 -31.96 -27.73 16.38
C GLN A 515 -31.33 -28.56 15.25
N SER A 516 -30.56 -29.59 15.61
CA SER A 516 -29.87 -30.46 14.65
C SER A 516 -30.77 -31.43 13.90
N THR A 517 -31.97 -31.72 14.41
CA THR A 517 -32.93 -32.65 13.80
C THR A 517 -34.34 -32.07 13.90
N VAL A 518 -35.02 -31.93 12.77
CA VAL A 518 -36.37 -31.34 12.67
C VAL A 518 -37.21 -32.13 11.67
N ILE A 519 -38.53 -32.03 11.76
CA ILE A 519 -39.44 -32.64 10.78
C ILE A 519 -39.77 -31.61 9.69
N ALA A 520 -39.82 -32.06 8.44
CA ALA A 520 -40.15 -31.22 7.30
C ALA A 520 -41.51 -30.54 7.50
N GLY A 521 -41.54 -29.21 7.41
CA GLY A 521 -42.75 -28.39 7.59
C GLY A 521 -43.00 -27.89 9.01
N ASP A 522 -42.28 -28.41 10.02
CA ASP A 522 -42.40 -27.92 11.39
C ASP A 522 -41.67 -26.58 11.58
N LYS A 523 -42.22 -25.75 12.48
CA LYS A 523 -41.55 -24.53 12.94
C LYS A 523 -40.40 -24.89 13.85
N LEU A 524 -39.20 -24.41 13.51
CA LEU A 524 -38.04 -24.53 14.38
C LEU A 524 -38.25 -23.72 15.66
N GLN A 525 -37.75 -24.24 16.77
CA GLN A 525 -37.60 -23.46 18.00
C GLN A 525 -36.75 -22.22 17.71
N THR A 526 -37.13 -21.07 18.28
CA THR A 526 -36.39 -19.81 18.13
C THR A 526 -34.92 -20.02 18.47
N PHE A 527 -34.07 -19.68 17.50
CA PHE A 527 -32.62 -19.73 17.63
C PHE A 527 -32.05 -18.33 17.40
N SER A 528 -30.86 -18.09 17.94
CA SER A 528 -30.32 -16.74 18.09
C SER A 528 -28.81 -16.70 17.87
N ALA A 529 -28.33 -15.63 17.25
CA ALA A 529 -26.90 -15.31 17.20
C ALA A 529 -26.60 -14.08 18.06
N ALA A 530 -25.40 -14.02 18.63
CA ALA A 530 -24.93 -12.89 19.41
C ALA A 530 -23.69 -12.26 18.79
N GLY A 531 -23.68 -10.93 18.78
CA GLY A 531 -22.55 -10.08 18.46
C GLY A 531 -21.99 -9.36 19.69
N ASP A 532 -21.02 -8.51 19.46
CA ASP A 532 -20.44 -7.65 20.50
C ASP A 532 -21.52 -6.75 21.15
N GLU A 533 -21.28 -6.33 22.39
CA GLU A 533 -22.22 -5.49 23.14
C GLU A 533 -22.41 -4.11 22.49
N GLY A 534 -23.68 -3.69 22.36
CA GLY A 534 -24.04 -2.37 21.84
C GLY A 534 -24.03 -2.23 20.31
N VAL A 535 -23.71 -3.30 19.58
CA VAL A 535 -23.68 -3.34 18.12
C VAL A 535 -25.08 -3.50 17.52
N THR A 536 -25.40 -2.71 16.50
CA THR A 536 -26.68 -2.76 15.78
C THR A 536 -26.54 -3.14 14.30
N ASP A 537 -25.38 -3.70 13.91
CA ASP A 537 -25.06 -4.11 12.54
C ASP A 537 -26.11 -5.09 11.97
N ARG A 538 -26.30 -5.04 10.65
CA ARG A 538 -27.28 -5.87 9.96
C ARG A 538 -26.69 -7.24 9.61
N VAL A 539 -27.45 -8.28 9.88
CA VAL A 539 -27.04 -9.66 9.64
C VAL A 539 -28.03 -10.42 8.77
N LYS A 540 -27.51 -11.39 8.00
CA LYS A 540 -28.29 -12.26 7.13
C LYS A 540 -28.14 -13.72 7.52
N LEU A 541 -29.26 -14.45 7.53
CA LEU A 541 -29.29 -15.90 7.69
C LEU A 541 -29.12 -16.56 6.32
N GLU A 542 -28.08 -17.37 6.18
CA GLU A 542 -27.78 -18.13 4.97
C GLU A 542 -28.05 -19.61 5.18
N GLU A 543 -28.70 -20.24 4.22
CA GLU A 543 -29.00 -21.66 4.16
C GLU A 543 -28.35 -22.29 2.93
N ARG A 544 -27.85 -23.52 3.07
CA ARG A 544 -27.35 -24.34 1.97
C ARG A 544 -27.75 -25.80 2.16
N LEU A 545 -28.30 -26.42 1.11
CA LEU A 545 -28.52 -27.87 1.05
C LEU A 545 -27.17 -28.58 0.83
N GLU A 546 -26.88 -29.64 1.57
CA GLU A 546 -25.56 -30.32 1.58
C GLU A 546 -25.09 -30.78 0.20
N GLN A 547 -26.03 -31.16 -0.68
CA GLN A 547 -25.74 -31.62 -2.04
C GLN A 547 -25.67 -30.48 -3.08
N SER A 548 -25.93 -29.23 -2.68
CA SER A 548 -25.93 -28.06 -3.55
C SER A 548 -24.80 -27.08 -3.21
N SER A 549 -24.18 -26.50 -4.23
CA SER A 549 -23.24 -25.39 -4.06
C SER A 549 -23.92 -24.04 -3.87
N GLN A 550 -25.25 -23.96 -4.04
CA GLN A 550 -26.00 -22.72 -3.93
C GLN A 550 -26.28 -22.37 -2.46
N ILE A 551 -25.90 -21.15 -2.07
CA ILE A 551 -26.22 -20.54 -0.77
C ILE A 551 -27.37 -19.57 -0.98
N ARG A 552 -28.42 -19.72 -0.18
CA ARG A 552 -29.60 -18.86 -0.20
C ARG A 552 -29.62 -17.97 1.04
N THR A 553 -29.82 -16.68 0.85
CA THR A 553 -30.17 -15.78 1.96
C THR A 553 -31.66 -15.94 2.27
N VAL A 554 -31.98 -16.29 3.51
CA VAL A 554 -33.35 -16.59 3.92
C VAL A 554 -33.99 -15.43 4.65
N LEU A 555 -33.25 -14.77 5.54
CA LEU A 555 -33.73 -13.63 6.33
C LEU A 555 -32.63 -12.60 6.53
N MET A 556 -33.02 -11.34 6.72
CA MET A 556 -32.14 -10.24 7.13
C MET A 556 -32.76 -9.51 8.32
N ARG A 557 -31.98 -9.31 9.38
CA ARG A 557 -32.40 -8.62 10.61
C ARG A 557 -31.24 -7.82 11.20
N ASP A 558 -31.57 -6.85 12.03
CA ASP A 558 -30.57 -6.03 12.75
C ASP A 558 -30.31 -6.67 14.12
N LEU A 559 -29.10 -6.47 14.66
CA LEU A 559 -28.78 -6.88 16.03
C LEU A 559 -29.44 -5.94 17.03
N GLU A 560 -30.09 -6.50 18.04
CA GLU A 560 -30.72 -5.76 19.14
C GLU A 560 -29.79 -5.73 20.36
N PRO A 561 -29.39 -4.55 20.86
CA PRO A 561 -28.47 -4.45 21.99
C PRO A 561 -29.18 -4.83 23.29
N ILE A 562 -28.65 -5.84 23.98
CA ILE A 562 -29.09 -6.30 25.30
C ILE A 562 -27.90 -6.13 26.27
N GLN A 563 -28.16 -6.05 27.57
CA GLN A 563 -27.11 -5.91 28.57
C GLN A 563 -26.06 -7.03 28.42
N GLY A 564 -24.82 -6.67 28.08
CA GLY A 564 -23.69 -7.58 27.90
C GLY A 564 -23.50 -8.22 26.52
N ARG A 565 -24.40 -8.03 25.53
CA ARG A 565 -24.25 -8.51 24.13
C ARG A 565 -25.34 -7.97 23.21
N SER A 566 -25.14 -7.99 21.89
CA SER A 566 -26.22 -7.71 20.94
C SER A 566 -26.75 -9.00 20.33
N LEU A 567 -28.07 -9.18 20.24
CA LEU A 567 -28.71 -10.44 19.90
C LEU A 567 -29.58 -10.29 18.66
N VAL A 568 -29.64 -11.33 17.83
CA VAL A 568 -30.65 -11.45 16.77
C VAL A 568 -31.41 -12.76 16.93
N ASP A 569 -32.73 -12.67 16.93
CA ASP A 569 -33.62 -13.83 16.99
C ASP A 569 -34.22 -14.16 15.63
N PHE A 570 -34.29 -15.47 15.34
CA PHE A 570 -34.93 -16.03 14.16
C PHE A 570 -36.16 -16.85 14.56
N PRO A 571 -37.30 -16.21 14.87
CA PRO A 571 -38.54 -16.91 15.18
C PRO A 571 -39.15 -17.51 13.89
N ASP A 572 -39.90 -18.61 14.06
CA ASP A 572 -40.77 -19.17 13.03
C ASP A 572 -40.08 -19.62 11.72
N TYR A 573 -38.80 -19.98 11.77
CA TYR A 573 -38.09 -20.54 10.62
C TYR A 573 -38.64 -21.94 10.27
N VAL A 574 -38.92 -22.21 8.99
CA VAL A 574 -39.48 -23.50 8.52
C VAL A 574 -38.71 -23.99 7.32
N ILE A 575 -38.25 -25.24 7.37
CA ILE A 575 -37.69 -25.96 6.21
C ILE A 575 -38.74 -26.96 5.73
N ARG A 576 -39.19 -26.80 4.47
CA ARG A 576 -40.31 -27.58 3.92
C ARG A 576 -39.90 -28.91 3.31
N ASP A 577 -38.70 -28.98 2.76
CA ASP A 577 -38.23 -30.16 2.04
C ASP A 577 -37.32 -31.00 2.95
N PRO A 578 -37.48 -32.34 2.97
CA PRO A 578 -36.59 -33.21 3.72
C PRO A 578 -35.19 -33.25 3.11
N GLY A 579 -34.16 -33.29 3.95
CA GLY A 579 -32.78 -33.23 3.50
C GLY A 579 -31.80 -32.84 4.60
N ARG A 580 -30.53 -32.68 4.23
CA ARG A 580 -29.47 -32.18 5.12
C ARG A 580 -29.13 -30.75 4.72
N TYR A 581 -29.32 -29.82 5.65
CA TYR A 581 -29.12 -28.40 5.47
C TYR A 581 -28.00 -27.92 6.37
N LYS A 582 -27.33 -26.86 5.94
CA LYS A 582 -26.40 -26.09 6.76
C LYS A 582 -26.89 -24.66 6.82
N VAL A 583 -26.88 -24.07 8.01
CA VAL A 583 -27.24 -22.65 8.21
C VAL A 583 -26.12 -21.89 8.91
N ARG A 584 -26.00 -20.59 8.61
CA ARG A 584 -25.10 -19.66 9.30
C ARG A 584 -25.66 -18.25 9.28
N VAL A 585 -25.20 -17.40 10.19
CA VAL A 585 -25.48 -15.96 10.18
C VAL A 585 -24.22 -15.22 9.74
N VAL A 586 -24.36 -14.23 8.86
CA VAL A 586 -23.26 -13.45 8.27
C VAL A 586 -23.58 -11.96 8.38
N SER A 587 -22.61 -11.13 8.75
CA SER A 587 -22.78 -9.67 8.67
C SER A 587 -22.91 -9.19 7.22
N VAL A 588 -23.79 -8.22 7.00
CA VAL A 588 -23.98 -7.59 5.68
C VAL A 588 -22.82 -6.65 5.37
N GLU A 589 -22.36 -5.90 6.37
CA GLU A 589 -21.30 -4.90 6.28
C GLU A 589 -19.91 -5.55 6.21
N SER A 590 -19.71 -6.65 6.95
CA SER A 590 -18.44 -7.38 7.04
C SER A 590 -18.64 -8.87 6.81
N PRO A 591 -18.68 -9.35 5.55
CA PRO A 591 -18.96 -10.76 5.23
C PRO A 591 -17.98 -11.79 5.81
N ASN A 592 -16.80 -11.34 6.26
CA ASN A 592 -15.82 -12.16 6.94
C ASN A 592 -16.24 -12.53 8.38
N ILE A 593 -17.15 -11.76 8.97
CA ILE A 593 -17.69 -11.97 10.31
C ILE A 593 -18.97 -12.78 10.18
N GLN A 594 -18.89 -14.03 10.61
CA GLN A 594 -19.94 -15.03 10.43
C GLN A 594 -19.88 -16.09 11.52
N THR A 595 -21.03 -16.69 11.82
CA THR A 595 -21.10 -17.87 12.67
C THR A 595 -20.55 -19.09 11.92
N PRO A 596 -20.10 -20.14 12.64
CA PRO A 596 -19.84 -21.43 12.01
C PRO A 596 -21.13 -22.01 11.40
N TRP A 597 -20.96 -22.85 10.38
CA TRP A 597 -22.07 -23.62 9.81
C TRP A 597 -22.65 -24.57 10.86
N GLN A 598 -23.96 -24.51 11.04
CA GLN A 598 -24.72 -25.45 11.87
C GLN A 598 -25.47 -26.42 10.97
N ASP A 599 -25.32 -27.72 11.24
CA ASP A 599 -25.99 -28.78 10.48
C ASP A 599 -27.40 -29.03 11.01
N ILE A 600 -28.37 -29.12 10.10
CA ILE A 600 -29.78 -29.40 10.36
C ILE A 600 -30.21 -30.57 9.48
N VAL A 601 -30.66 -31.66 10.10
CA VAL A 601 -31.22 -32.82 9.43
C VAL A 601 -32.74 -32.70 9.46
N VAL A 602 -33.36 -32.57 8.29
CA VAL A 602 -34.80 -32.46 8.12
C VAL A 602 -35.35 -33.83 7.70
N ALA A 603 -36.05 -34.50 8.62
CA ALA A 603 -36.71 -35.78 8.37
C ALA A 603 -38.03 -35.57 7.60
N ALA A 604 -38.41 -36.52 6.74
CA ALA A 604 -39.73 -36.50 6.13
C ALA A 604 -40.81 -36.66 7.21
N ALA A 605 -41.88 -35.88 7.13
CA ALA A 605 -43.07 -36.10 7.95
C ALA A 605 -43.57 -37.53 7.73
N ALA A 606 -43.86 -38.26 8.82
CA ALA A 606 -44.48 -39.57 8.71
C ALA A 606 -45.82 -39.39 7.96
N ALA A 607 -46.01 -40.15 6.88
CA ALA A 607 -47.31 -40.19 6.21
C ALA A 607 -48.30 -40.86 7.19
N GLU A 608 -49.25 -40.08 7.70
CA GLU A 608 -50.42 -40.60 8.43
C GLU A 608 -51.34 -41.42 7.51
#